data_AF-A0A845DDR3-F1
#
_entry.id   AF-A0A845DDR3-F1
#
_cell.length_a   1.000
_cell.length_b   1.000
_cell.length_c   1.000
_cell.angle_alpha   90.00
_cell.angle_beta   90.00
_cell.angle_gamma   90.00
#
_symmetry.space_group_name_H-M   'P 1'
#
loop_
_entity.id
_entity.type
_entity.pdbx_description
1 polymer ?
#
loop_
_entity_poly.entity_id
_entity_poly.type
_entity_poly.pdbx_seq_one_letter_code
_entity_poly.pdbx_strand_id
1 'polypeptide(L)'
;MSDWSHLEDFRVVRLNAVLSQMSQYERDRFREHHLHPFEVEANTPPTIIPRISDCDAIFVVSTALPEGVIESLSRCRVISRLGTGTDKIDVAAATRKGILVTNVPTFCVEEQADHTMALL
;
A
#
# COMPACT_ATOMS: atom_id res chain seq x y z
N MET A 1 10.25 -12.52 -21.33
CA MET A 1 10.27 -11.42 -20.35
C MET A 1 9.26 -10.39 -20.83
N SER A 2 8.25 -10.08 -20.03
CA SER A 2 7.25 -9.05 -20.36
C SER A 2 7.89 -7.67 -20.34
N ASP A 3 7.55 -6.82 -21.31
CA ASP A 3 7.99 -5.43 -21.39
C ASP A 3 7.23 -4.57 -20.38
N TRP A 4 7.94 -3.99 -19.42
CA TRP A 4 7.40 -3.18 -18.32
C TRP A 4 7.72 -1.69 -18.45
N SER A 5 8.25 -1.24 -19.60
CA SER A 5 8.66 0.16 -19.83
C SER A 5 7.54 1.18 -19.60
N HIS A 6 6.29 0.82 -19.89
CA HIS A 6 5.11 1.66 -19.64
C HIS A 6 4.86 2.01 -18.15
N LEU A 7 5.58 1.38 -17.22
CA LEU A 7 5.49 1.66 -15.79
C LEU A 7 6.52 2.69 -15.30
N GLU A 8 7.43 3.18 -16.14
CA GLU A 8 8.44 4.17 -15.73
C GLU A 8 7.82 5.49 -15.22
N ASP A 9 6.71 5.92 -15.82
CA ASP A 9 5.94 7.10 -15.38
C ASP A 9 4.91 6.78 -14.27
N PHE A 10 4.85 5.53 -13.81
CA PHE A 10 3.84 5.07 -12.87
C PHE A 10 4.18 5.53 -11.45
N ARG A 11 3.37 6.45 -10.92
CA ARG A 11 3.60 7.06 -9.62
C ARG A 11 3.09 6.16 -8.52
N VAL A 12 4.00 5.37 -7.95
CA VAL A 12 3.74 4.51 -6.80
C VAL A 12 4.05 5.26 -5.50
N VAL A 13 3.12 5.29 -4.56
CA VAL A 13 3.36 5.83 -3.21
C VAL A 13 3.36 4.70 -2.19
N ARG A 14 4.35 4.71 -1.28
CA ARG A 14 4.48 3.74 -0.20
C ARG A 14 4.32 4.46 1.14
N LEU A 15 3.13 4.33 1.72
CA LEU A 15 2.78 4.89 3.02
C LEU A 15 3.43 4.09 4.16
N ASN A 16 3.54 4.70 5.33
CA ASN A 16 4.19 4.11 6.52
C ASN A 16 5.69 3.83 6.34
N ALA A 17 6.38 4.63 5.51
CA ALA A 17 7.74 4.33 5.12
C ALA A 17 8.81 4.46 6.22
N VAL A 18 8.53 5.18 7.32
CA VAL A 18 9.44 5.29 8.48
C VAL A 18 9.13 4.23 9.54
N LEU A 19 7.85 4.05 9.88
CA LEU A 19 7.42 3.06 10.89
C LEU A 19 7.60 1.62 10.40
N SER A 20 7.43 1.41 9.10
CA SER A 20 7.60 0.12 8.45
C SER A 20 8.61 0.29 7.32
N GLN A 21 9.87 0.50 7.67
CA GLN A 21 10.93 0.74 6.70
C GLN A 21 10.99 -0.34 5.63
N MET A 22 11.26 0.07 4.40
CA MET A 22 11.36 -0.86 3.28
C MET A 22 12.55 -1.77 3.55
N SER A 23 12.37 -3.08 3.43
CA SER A 23 13.51 -4.00 3.55
C SER A 23 14.38 -3.93 2.29
N GLN A 24 15.61 -4.45 2.36
CA GLN A 24 16.45 -4.59 1.16
C GLN A 24 15.78 -5.50 0.12
N TYR A 25 15.18 -6.60 0.57
CA TYR A 25 14.43 -7.51 -0.29
C TYR A 25 13.28 -6.81 -1.04
N GLU A 26 12.46 -6.03 -0.33
CA GLU A 26 11.35 -5.27 -0.93
C GLU A 26 11.87 -4.25 -1.96
N ARG A 27 12.96 -3.53 -1.65
CA ARG A 27 13.62 -2.62 -2.60
C ARG A 27 14.12 -3.33 -3.86
N ASP A 28 14.73 -4.51 -3.71
CA ASP A 28 15.26 -5.26 -4.84
C ASP A 28 14.14 -5.83 -5.72
N ARG A 29 13.02 -6.26 -5.13
CA ARG A 29 11.80 -6.64 -5.89
C ARG A 29 11.25 -5.47 -6.71
N PHE A 30 11.17 -4.26 -6.14
CA PHE A 30 10.71 -3.09 -6.89
C PHE A 30 11.64 -2.74 -8.05
N ARG A 31 12.96 -2.78 -7.82
CA ARG A 31 13.97 -2.54 -8.87
C ARG A 31 13.89 -3.52 -10.02
N GLU A 32 13.68 -4.82 -9.75
CA GLU A 32 13.50 -5.85 -10.78
C GLU A 32 12.32 -5.53 -11.72
N HIS A 33 11.32 -4.80 -11.23
CA HIS A 33 10.15 -4.37 -11.99
C HIS A 33 10.18 -2.90 -12.41
N HIS A 34 11.33 -2.22 -12.30
CA HIS A 34 11.50 -0.79 -12.66
C HIS A 34 10.56 0.14 -11.89
N LEU A 35 10.17 -0.24 -10.66
CA LEU A 35 9.35 0.57 -9.78
C LEU A 35 10.23 1.34 -8.78
N HIS A 36 9.92 2.62 -8.60
CA HIS A 36 10.57 3.49 -7.62
C HIS A 36 9.52 4.15 -6.71
N PRO A 37 9.02 3.45 -5.68
CA PRO A 37 7.99 3.99 -4.82
C PRO A 37 8.44 5.25 -4.06
N PHE A 38 7.59 6.27 -4.05
CA PHE A 38 7.75 7.44 -3.21
C PHE A 38 7.42 7.08 -1.76
N GLU A 39 8.44 7.07 -0.92
CA GLU A 39 8.32 6.80 0.51
C GLU A 39 7.67 7.99 1.24
N VAL A 40 6.53 7.74 1.89
CA VAL A 40 5.75 8.77 2.58
C VAL A 40 5.42 8.33 4.00
N GLU A 41 5.70 9.21 4.96
CA GLU A 41 5.21 9.09 6.33
C GLU A 41 4.15 10.18 6.59
N ALA A 42 2.90 9.75 6.67
CA ALA A 42 1.73 10.58 6.95
C ALA A 42 0.59 9.69 7.48
N ASN A 43 -0.16 10.19 8.46
CA ASN A 43 -1.13 9.41 9.22
C ASN A 43 -2.49 10.09 9.43
N THR A 44 -2.72 11.26 8.83
CA THR A 44 -4.02 11.96 8.87
C THR A 44 -4.45 12.38 7.46
N PRO A 45 -5.75 12.43 7.15
CA PRO A 45 -6.21 12.83 5.82
C PRO A 45 -5.58 14.14 5.29
N PRO A 46 -5.48 15.23 6.07
CA PRO A 46 -4.85 16.47 5.59
C PRO A 46 -3.36 16.34 5.25
N THR A 47 -2.64 15.43 5.91
CA THR A 47 -1.21 15.21 5.66
C THR A 47 -0.97 14.18 4.55
N ILE A 48 -1.92 13.26 4.34
CA ILE A 48 -1.86 12.19 3.35
C ILE A 48 -2.27 12.69 1.96
N ILE A 49 -3.43 13.35 1.85
CA ILE A 49 -4.06 13.69 0.56
C ILE A 49 -3.11 14.44 -0.39
N PRO A 50 -2.37 15.50 0.04
CA PRO A 50 -1.47 16.23 -0.86
C PRO A 50 -0.33 15.38 -1.43
N ARG A 51 -0.05 14.21 -0.85
CA ARG A 51 1.07 13.33 -1.24
C ARG A 51 0.63 12.19 -2.15
N ILE A 52 -0.67 11.89 -2.21
CA ILE A 52 -1.20 10.71 -2.91
C ILE A 52 -2.25 11.02 -3.97
N SER A 53 -2.73 12.26 -4.07
CA SER A 53 -3.85 12.62 -4.96
C SER A 53 -3.59 12.31 -6.44
N ASP A 54 -2.33 12.35 -6.88
CA ASP A 54 -1.88 12.09 -8.26
C ASP A 54 -1.19 10.74 -8.44
N CYS A 55 -1.27 9.83 -7.47
CA CYS A 55 -0.63 8.51 -7.58
C CYS A 55 -1.43 7.55 -8.46
N ASP A 56 -0.73 6.60 -9.08
CA ASP A 56 -1.31 5.49 -9.82
C ASP A 56 -1.51 4.24 -8.93
N ALA A 57 -0.70 4.10 -7.89
CA ALA A 57 -0.79 2.99 -6.93
C ALA A 57 -0.36 3.40 -5.52
N ILE A 58 -0.95 2.74 -4.53
CA ILE A 58 -0.61 2.91 -3.12
C ILE A 58 -0.22 1.56 -2.51
N PHE A 59 0.95 1.50 -1.88
CA PHE A 59 1.29 0.48 -0.90
C PHE A 59 1.04 1.04 0.50
N VAL A 60 0.24 0.34 1.32
CA VAL A 60 -0.14 0.82 2.66
C VAL A 60 -0.01 -0.29 3.69
N VAL A 61 0.59 0.03 4.85
CA VAL A 61 0.76 -0.94 5.95
C VAL A 61 -0.34 -0.76 6.99
N SER A 62 -0.45 0.42 7.59
CA SER A 62 -1.31 0.66 8.75
C SER A 62 -2.02 2.02 8.74
N THR A 63 -1.67 2.93 7.82
CA THR A 63 -2.37 4.20 7.61
C THR A 63 -3.80 3.96 7.13
N ALA A 64 -4.75 4.71 7.70
CA ALA A 64 -6.15 4.63 7.32
C ALA A 64 -6.45 5.42 6.05
N LEU A 65 -7.28 4.82 5.18
CA LEU A 65 -7.75 5.39 3.93
C LEU A 65 -9.30 5.39 3.94
N PRO A 66 -9.94 6.28 4.72
CA PRO A 66 -11.40 6.43 4.72
C PRO A 66 -11.91 7.02 3.40
N GLU A 67 -13.23 7.01 3.18
CA GLU A 67 -13.89 7.51 1.97
C GLU A 67 -13.31 8.82 1.44
N GLY A 68 -13.24 9.88 2.26
CA GLY A 68 -12.72 11.17 1.81
C GLY A 68 -11.26 11.16 1.33
N VAL A 69 -10.44 10.21 1.79
CA VAL A 69 -9.09 10.01 1.23
C VAL A 69 -9.17 9.31 -0.12
N ILE A 70 -9.99 8.26 -0.25
CA ILE A 70 -10.19 7.54 -1.51
C ILE A 70 -10.76 8.47 -2.60
N GLU A 71 -11.72 9.33 -2.22
CA GLU A 71 -12.32 10.33 -3.11
C GLU A 71 -11.32 11.36 -3.62
N SER A 72 -10.21 11.61 -2.91
CA SER A 72 -9.16 12.53 -3.37
C SER A 72 -8.25 11.97 -4.47
N LEU A 73 -8.28 10.65 -4.71
CA LEU A 73 -7.40 9.97 -5.67
C LEU A 73 -7.86 10.20 -7.11
N SER A 74 -7.10 10.92 -7.92
CA SER A 74 -7.54 11.30 -9.27
C SER A 74 -7.35 10.20 -10.31
N ARG A 75 -6.29 9.40 -10.18
CA ARG A 75 -5.87 8.40 -11.18
C ARG A 75 -5.39 7.08 -10.58
N CYS A 76 -5.55 6.90 -9.26
CA CYS A 76 -5.13 5.66 -8.59
C CYS A 76 -5.93 4.48 -9.13
N ARG A 77 -5.23 3.37 -9.40
CA ARG A 77 -5.80 2.15 -9.98
C ARG A 77 -5.78 0.99 -8.99
N VAL A 78 -4.84 1.01 -8.04
CA VAL A 78 -4.66 -0.09 -7.09
C VAL A 78 -4.18 0.41 -5.72
N ILE A 79 -4.75 -0.16 -4.67
CA ILE A 79 -4.30 -0.04 -3.28
C ILE A 79 -3.91 -1.43 -2.80
N SER A 80 -2.61 -1.64 -2.59
CA SER A 80 -2.07 -2.89 -2.06
C SER A 80 -1.82 -2.76 -0.56
N ARG A 81 -2.66 -3.41 0.24
CA ARG A 81 -2.47 -3.50 1.69
C ARG A 81 -1.38 -4.53 1.98
N LEU A 82 -0.31 -4.09 2.63
CA LEU A 82 0.80 -4.92 3.09
C LEU A 82 0.44 -5.64 4.40
N GLY A 83 -0.41 -6.65 4.27
CA GLY A 83 -0.82 -7.59 5.31
C GLY A 83 -2.28 -8.04 5.18
N THR A 84 -2.82 -8.76 6.16
CA THR A 84 -4.12 -9.45 6.12
C THR A 84 -5.37 -8.56 6.17
N GLY A 85 -5.55 -7.71 7.19
CA GLY A 85 -6.79 -6.94 7.40
C GLY A 85 -6.97 -5.76 6.45
N THR A 86 -8.22 -5.42 6.12
CA THR A 86 -8.59 -4.28 5.25
C THR A 86 -9.53 -3.28 5.93
N ASP A 87 -9.74 -3.41 7.23
CA ASP A 87 -10.67 -2.61 8.06
C ASP A 87 -10.38 -1.09 8.04
N LYS A 88 -9.13 -0.71 7.78
CA LYS A 88 -8.69 0.69 7.70
C LYS A 88 -8.86 1.33 6.33
N ILE A 89 -9.31 0.57 5.34
CA ILE A 89 -9.49 1.03 3.97
C ILE A 89 -10.99 1.00 3.69
N ASP A 90 -11.55 2.10 3.20
CA ASP A 90 -12.92 2.09 2.69
C ASP A 90 -12.95 1.36 1.33
N VAL A 91 -13.03 0.04 1.40
CA VAL A 91 -13.06 -0.84 0.22
C VAL A 91 -14.30 -0.56 -0.63
N ALA A 92 -15.41 -0.15 -0.03
CA ALA A 92 -16.63 0.17 -0.76
C ALA A 92 -16.46 1.44 -1.59
N ALA A 93 -15.88 2.50 -1.03
CA ALA A 93 -15.53 3.72 -1.76
C ALA A 93 -14.51 3.44 -2.86
N ALA A 94 -13.48 2.63 -2.57
CA ALA A 94 -12.47 2.23 -3.57
C ALA A 94 -13.12 1.48 -4.75
N THR A 95 -14.01 0.53 -4.44
CA THR A 95 -14.76 -0.24 -5.44
C THR A 95 -15.64 0.66 -6.31
N ARG A 96 -16.41 1.60 -5.72
CA ARG A 96 -17.22 2.57 -6.47
C ARG A 96 -16.39 3.41 -7.44
N LYS A 97 -15.14 3.67 -7.07
CA LYS A 97 -14.19 4.46 -7.87
C LYS A 97 -13.39 3.64 -8.89
N GLY A 98 -13.60 2.32 -8.94
CA GLY A 98 -12.86 1.42 -9.83
C GLY A 98 -11.42 1.16 -9.40
N ILE A 99 -11.10 1.38 -8.12
CA ILE A 99 -9.78 1.13 -7.55
C ILE A 99 -9.75 -0.29 -6.98
N LEU A 100 -8.83 -1.12 -7.47
CA LEU A 100 -8.63 -2.47 -6.94
C LEU A 100 -7.97 -2.40 -5.57
N VAL A 101 -8.53 -3.10 -4.58
CA VAL A 101 -7.89 -3.29 -3.27
C VAL A 101 -7.39 -4.71 -3.16
N THR A 102 -6.12 -4.89 -2.79
CA THR A 102 -5.51 -6.20 -2.52
C THR A 102 -4.95 -6.25 -1.10
N ASN A 103 -4.75 -7.45 -0.58
CA ASN A 103 -4.16 -7.72 0.73
C ASN A 103 -3.24 -8.97 0.66
N VAL A 104 -2.62 -9.34 1.78
CA VAL A 104 -1.75 -10.53 1.88
C VAL A 104 -2.30 -11.49 2.94
N PRO A 105 -3.26 -12.38 2.60
CA PRO A 105 -4.13 -13.04 3.58
C PRO A 105 -3.49 -14.13 4.47
N THR A 106 -2.20 -14.47 4.30
CA THR A 106 -1.54 -15.56 5.05
C THR A 106 -0.09 -15.28 5.42
N PHE A 107 0.34 -14.01 5.39
CA PHE A 107 1.77 -13.68 5.48
C PHE A 107 2.45 -14.00 6.82
N CYS A 108 1.67 -14.19 7.89
CA CYS A 108 2.20 -14.35 9.25
C CYS A 108 1.53 -15.46 10.07
N VAL A 109 0.99 -16.49 9.41
CA VAL A 109 0.22 -17.55 10.10
C VAL A 109 1.11 -18.33 11.08
N GLU A 110 2.32 -18.68 10.67
CA GLU A 110 3.26 -19.44 11.51
C GLU A 110 3.78 -18.57 12.66
N GLU A 111 4.15 -17.31 12.38
CA GLU A 111 4.63 -16.36 13.39
C GLU A 111 3.56 -16.03 14.43
N GLN A 112 2.28 -15.95 14.03
CA GLN A 112 1.16 -15.79 14.96
C GLN A 112 0.97 -17.02 15.86
N ALA A 113 1.13 -18.22 15.31
CA ALA A 113 1.07 -19.45 16.09
C ALA A 113 2.22 -19.51 17.10
N ASP A 114 3.45 -19.24 16.67
CA ASP A 114 4.63 -19.20 17.54
C ASP A 114 4.48 -18.15 18.65
N HIS A 115 4.00 -16.95 18.33
CA HIS A 115 3.76 -15.91 19.32
C HIS A 115 2.70 -16.32 20.34
N THR A 116 1.64 -17.01 19.90
CA THR A 116 0.59 -17.53 20.79
C THR A 116 1.16 -18.57 21.75
N MET A 117 1.97 -19.50 21.24
CA MET A 117 2.63 -20.52 22.06
C MET A 117 3.63 -19.90 23.05
N ALA A 118 4.31 -18.81 22.68
CA ALA A 118 5.24 -18.12 23.56
C ALA A 118 4.57 -17.33 24.71
N LEU A 119 3.28 -17.02 24.59
CA LEU A 119 2.51 -16.35 25.65
C LEU A 119 1.90 -17.32 26.68
N LEU A 120 1.92 -18.64 26.41
CA LEU A 120 1.49 -19.70 27.33
C LEU A 120 2.57 -20.04 28.35
#